data_AF-A0A1Y3PPY5-F1
#
_entry.id   AF-A0A1Y3PPY5-F1
#
_cell.length_a   1.000
_cell.length_b   1.000
_cell.length_c   1.000
_cell.angle_alpha   90.00
_cell.angle_beta   90.00
_cell.angle_gamma   90.00
#
_symmetry.space_group_name_H-M   'P 1'
#
loop_
_entity.id
_entity.type
_entity.pdbx_description
1 polymer ?
#
loop_
_entity_poly.entity_id
_entity_poly.type
_entity_poly.pdbx_seq_one_letter_code
_entity_poly.pdbx_strand_id
1 'polypeptide(L)'
;MLFILLCLIIIIVSLVFFRKYAILNPFSKGIALAIALSIVAVVCLAQNYTQSLIPEANDGIGISNQVAYWIIGEDGWSKESFRVFFENSVYFTLFLIITYPVVLIFESKLKRK
;
A
#
# COMPACT_ATOMS: atom_id res chain seq x y z
N MET A 1 -2.18 -11.47 1.31
CA MET A 1 -1.39 -11.25 2.56
C MET A 1 0.11 -11.10 2.34
N LEU A 2 0.73 -11.80 1.37
CA LEU A 2 2.18 -11.75 1.11
C LEU A 2 2.71 -10.34 0.81
N PHE A 3 1.96 -9.55 0.03
CA PHE A 3 2.36 -8.19 -0.34
C PHE A 3 2.54 -7.28 0.90
N ILE A 4 1.62 -7.37 1.87
CA ILE A 4 1.67 -6.60 3.12
C ILE A 4 2.94 -6.95 3.90
N LEU A 5 3.27 -8.23 4.01
CA LEU A 5 4.47 -8.70 4.69
C LEU A 5 5.74 -8.17 4.02
N LEU A 6 5.80 -8.20 2.69
CA LEU A 6 6.91 -7.63 1.92
C LEU A 6 7.03 -6.11 2.12
N CYS A 7 5.91 -5.37 2.12
CA CYS A 7 5.90 -3.95 2.42
C CYS A 7 6.41 -3.65 3.83
N LEU A 8 5.96 -4.41 4.83
CA LEU A 8 6.42 -4.25 6.21
C LEU A 8 7.93 -4.48 6.34
N ILE A 9 8.46 -5.53 5.70
CA ILE A 9 9.91 -5.78 5.67
C ILE A 9 10.65 -4.60 5.03
N ILE A 10 10.21 -4.13 3.86
CA ILE A 10 10.82 -2.98 3.17
C ILE A 10 10.81 -1.73 4.05
N ILE A 11 9.70 -1.44 4.72
CA ILE A 11 9.56 -0.28 5.61
C ILE A 11 10.49 -0.42 6.82
N ILE A 12 10.51 -1.57 7.49
CA ILE A 12 11.36 -1.81 8.66
C ILE A 12 12.84 -1.70 8.28
N VAL A 13 13.26 -2.37 7.21
CA VAL A 13 14.65 -2.30 6.72
C VAL A 13 15.00 -0.86 6.39
N SER A 14 14.15 -0.14 5.66
CA SER A 14 14.38 1.27 5.31
C SER A 14 14.52 2.15 6.56
N LEU A 15 13.66 1.96 7.58
CA LEU A 15 13.73 2.70 8.84
C LEU A 15 15.04 2.42 9.61
N VAL A 16 15.49 1.17 9.66
CA VAL A 16 16.76 0.80 10.28
C VAL A 16 17.92 1.49 9.56
N PHE A 17 17.93 1.47 8.23
CA PHE A 17 18.94 2.15 7.43
C PHE A 17 18.90 3.67 7.62
N PHE A 18 17.72 4.30 7.55
CA PHE A 18 17.57 5.74 7.73
C PHE A 18 18.09 6.19 9.09
N ARG A 19 17.83 5.41 10.15
CA ARG A 19 18.37 5.68 11.49
C ARG A 19 19.88 5.46 11.56
N LYS A 20 20.39 4.36 11.00
CA LYS A 20 21.82 4.02 10.99
C LYS A 20 22.67 5.09 10.30
N TYR A 21 22.16 5.68 9.22
CA TYR A 21 22.85 6.72 8.45
C TYR A 21 22.45 8.15 8.84
N ALA A 22 21.84 8.33 10.02
CA ALA A 22 21.45 9.64 10.56
C ALA A 22 20.65 10.52 9.58
N ILE A 23 19.84 9.89 8.71
CA ILE A 23 19.05 10.59 7.71
C ILE A 23 18.05 11.51 8.40
N LEU A 24 17.87 12.72 7.87
CA LEU A 24 16.88 13.62 8.43
C LEU A 24 15.45 13.05 8.25
N ASN A 25 14.72 12.94 9.36
CA ASN A 25 13.31 12.60 9.45
C ASN A 25 13.02 11.16 8.97
N PRO A 26 13.68 10.14 9.59
CA PRO A 26 13.56 8.74 9.17
C PRO A 26 12.11 8.22 9.21
N PHE A 27 11.32 8.60 10.20
CA PHE A 27 9.94 8.13 10.34
C PHE A 27 9.04 8.70 9.25
N SER A 28 9.14 10.00 8.98
CA SER A 28 8.40 10.66 7.91
C SER A 28 8.74 10.03 6.56
N LYS A 29 10.01 9.71 6.33
CA LYS A 29 10.47 8.99 5.12
C LYS A 29 9.93 7.55 5.07
N GLY A 30 9.82 6.88 6.21
CA GLY A 30 9.14 5.59 6.31
C GLY A 30 7.67 5.66 5.93
N ILE A 31 6.94 6.69 6.39
CA ILE A 31 5.54 6.92 5.99
C ILE A 31 5.45 7.25 4.51
N ALA A 32 6.35 8.08 3.96
CA ALA A 32 6.38 8.36 2.52
C ALA A 32 6.59 7.09 1.69
N LEU A 33 7.46 6.18 2.14
CA LEU A 33 7.66 4.88 1.50
C LEU A 33 6.41 3.99 1.62
N ALA A 34 5.74 3.98 2.77
CA ALA A 34 4.48 3.27 2.96
C ALA A 34 3.38 3.79 2.01
N ILE A 35 3.30 5.11 1.79
CA ILE A 35 2.39 5.72 0.81
C ILE A 35 2.72 5.25 -0.60
N ALA A 36 4.00 5.25 -0.99
CA ALA A 36 4.39 4.79 -2.33
C ALA A 36 3.98 3.33 -2.58
N LEU A 37 4.22 2.45 -1.60
CA LEU A 37 3.83 1.04 -1.68
C LEU A 37 2.31 0.86 -1.66
N SER A 38 1.58 1.66 -0.88
CA SER A 38 0.11 1.57 -0.85
C SER A 38 -0.53 2.06 -2.14
N ILE A 39 0.04 3.08 -2.80
CA ILE A 39 -0.38 3.52 -4.13
C ILE A 39 -0.20 2.41 -5.16
N VAL A 40 0.92 1.67 -5.14
CA VAL A 40 1.12 0.51 -6.02
C VAL A 40 0.02 -0.52 -5.81
N ALA A 41 -0.33 -0.84 -4.55
CA ALA A 41 -1.45 -1.73 -4.26
C ALA A 41 -2.77 -1.20 -4.81
N VAL A 42 -3.08 0.08 -4.61
CA VAL A 42 -4.31 0.71 -5.11
C VAL A 42 -4.40 0.62 -6.62
N VAL A 43 -3.33 0.93 -7.35
CA VAL A 43 -3.32 0.84 -8.82
C VAL A 43 -3.56 -0.59 -9.29
N CYS A 44 -2.87 -1.56 -8.69
CA CYS A 44 -3.03 -2.97 -9.04
C CYS A 44 -4.43 -3.50 -8.73
N LEU A 45 -5.03 -3.11 -7.61
CA LEU A 45 -6.38 -3.50 -7.22
C LEU A 45 -7.45 -2.78 -8.06
N ALA A 46 -7.23 -1.51 -8.40
CA ALA A 46 -8.10 -0.75 -9.31
C ALA A 46 -8.18 -1.43 -10.68
N GLN A 47 -7.05 -1.87 -11.22
CA GLN A 47 -7.01 -2.61 -12.49
C GLN A 47 -7.83 -3.92 -12.42
N ASN A 48 -7.73 -4.67 -11.32
CA ASN A 48 -8.50 -5.91 -11.16
C ASN A 48 -10.00 -5.64 -11.03
N TYR A 49 -10.36 -4.60 -10.26
CA TYR A 49 -11.75 -4.21 -10.12
C TYR A 49 -12.33 -3.79 -11.48
N THR A 50 -11.67 -2.90 -12.22
CA THR A 50 -12.17 -2.45 -13.53
C THR A 50 -12.25 -3.58 -14.54
N GLN A 51 -11.25 -4.46 -14.60
CA GLN A 51 -11.28 -5.63 -15.50
C GLN A 51 -12.40 -6.61 -15.15
N SER A 52 -12.75 -6.78 -13.88
CA SER A 52 -13.90 -7.63 -13.48
C SER A 52 -15.26 -7.06 -13.87
N LEU A 53 -15.34 -5.77 -14.22
CA LEU A 53 -16.57 -5.13 -14.68
C LEU A 53 -16.78 -5.33 -16.19
N ILE A 54 -15.74 -5.67 -16.95
CA ILE A 54 -15.79 -5.82 -18.42
C ILE A 54 -15.96 -7.31 -18.76
N PRO A 55 -17.13 -7.75 -19.27
CA PRO A 55 -17.39 -9.17 -19.56
C PRO A 55 -16.44 -9.78 -20.60
N GLU A 56 -15.94 -8.99 -21.55
CA GLU A 56 -15.06 -9.46 -22.63
C GLU A 56 -13.57 -9.43 -22.25
N ALA A 57 -13.19 -8.88 -21.09
CA ALA A 57 -11.79 -8.70 -20.71
C ALA A 57 -11.14 -9.98 -20.19
N ASN A 58 -11.92 -10.95 -19.69
CA ASN A 58 -11.44 -12.22 -19.17
C ASN A 58 -12.52 -13.30 -19.41
N ASP A 59 -12.11 -14.56 -19.59
CA ASP A 59 -13.00 -15.73 -19.62
C ASP A 59 -13.53 -16.06 -18.20
N GLY A 60 -14.18 -15.08 -17.55
CA GLY A 60 -14.67 -15.15 -16.17
C GLY A 60 -14.08 -14.10 -15.23
N ILE A 61 -14.16 -14.35 -13.92
CA ILE A 61 -13.57 -13.49 -12.88
C ILE A 61 -12.19 -14.06 -12.52
N GLY A 62 -11.14 -13.27 -12.71
CA GLY A 62 -9.77 -13.68 -12.45
C GLY A 62 -8.89 -12.52 -11.99
N ILE A 63 -7.81 -12.86 -11.28
CA ILE A 63 -6.78 -11.88 -10.91
C ILE A 63 -5.88 -11.58 -12.12
N SER A 64 -5.71 -10.31 -12.41
CA SER A 64 -5.03 -9.82 -13.61
C SER A 64 -3.59 -9.32 -13.37
N ASN A 65 -3.12 -9.27 -12.12
CA ASN A 65 -1.71 -8.95 -11.83
C ASN A 65 -1.20 -9.59 -10.53
N GLN A 66 0.12 -9.75 -10.45
CA GLN A 66 0.81 -10.44 -9.36
C GLN A 66 0.64 -9.76 -7.99
N VAL A 67 0.58 -8.42 -7.95
CA VAL A 67 0.42 -7.67 -6.70
C VAL A 67 -0.97 -7.93 -6.11
N ALA A 68 -2.02 -7.88 -6.94
CA ALA A 68 -3.38 -8.24 -6.54
C ALA A 68 -3.44 -9.70 -6.09
N TYR A 69 -2.75 -10.61 -6.77
CA TYR A 69 -2.64 -12.02 -6.35
C TYR A 69 -2.02 -12.15 -4.96
N TRP A 70 -0.92 -11.45 -4.68
CA TRP A 70 -0.28 -11.44 -3.37
C TRP A 70 -1.13 -10.80 -2.26
N ILE A 71 -2.11 -9.96 -2.61
CA ILE A 71 -3.04 -9.33 -1.68
C ILE A 71 -4.22 -10.26 -1.41
N ILE A 72 -4.93 -10.67 -2.47
CA ILE A 72 -6.23 -11.36 -2.46
C ILE A 72 -6.08 -12.87 -2.29
N GLY A 73 -5.12 -13.51 -2.95
CA GLY A 73 -4.91 -14.97 -2.92
C GLY A 73 -5.72 -15.74 -3.97
N GLU A 74 -5.86 -17.05 -3.78
CA GLU A 74 -6.43 -18.01 -4.76
C GLU A 74 -7.97 -18.10 -4.73
N ASP A 75 -8.61 -17.84 -3.59
CA ASP A 75 -10.01 -18.22 -3.37
C ASP A 75 -10.99 -17.04 -3.31
N GLY A 76 -12.25 -17.31 -3.68
CA GLY A 76 -13.40 -16.45 -3.37
C GLY A 76 -13.54 -15.18 -4.22
N TRP A 77 -12.96 -15.17 -5.43
CA TRP A 77 -13.00 -13.98 -6.28
C TRP A 77 -14.41 -13.65 -6.78
N SER A 78 -14.79 -12.42 -6.55
CA SER A 78 -16.02 -11.82 -7.05
C SER A 78 -15.79 -10.34 -7.34
N LYS A 79 -16.65 -9.75 -8.17
CA LYS A 79 -16.65 -8.30 -8.41
C LYS A 79 -16.73 -7.52 -7.09
N GLU A 80 -17.51 -8.03 -6.15
CA GLU A 80 -17.66 -7.47 -4.82
C GLU A 80 -16.37 -7.54 -4.01
N SER A 81 -15.69 -8.70 -4.00
CA SER A 81 -14.40 -8.81 -3.30
C SER A 81 -13.36 -7.85 -3.86
N PHE A 82 -13.28 -7.68 -5.18
CA PHE A 82 -12.32 -6.76 -5.80
C PHE A 82 -12.63 -5.31 -5.45
N ARG A 83 -13.92 -4.93 -5.42
CA ARG A 83 -14.36 -3.62 -4.95
C ARG A 83 -13.91 -3.38 -3.50
N VAL A 84 -14.19 -4.32 -2.60
CA VAL A 84 -13.85 -4.18 -1.17
C VAL A 84 -12.34 -4.04 -0.97
N PHE A 85 -11.52 -4.87 -1.63
CA PHE A 85 -10.05 -4.75 -1.53
C PHE A 85 -9.55 -3.41 -2.08
N PHE A 86 -10.09 -2.96 -3.22
CA PHE A 86 -9.74 -1.68 -3.81
C PHE A 86 -10.11 -0.50 -2.88
N GLU A 87 -11.36 -0.41 -2.43
CA GLU A 87 -11.84 0.68 -1.56
C GLU A 87 -11.08 0.73 -0.23
N ASN A 88 -10.87 -0.42 0.41
CA ASN A 88 -10.08 -0.50 1.64
C ASN A 88 -8.64 0.00 1.43
N SER A 89 -8.04 -0.32 0.28
CA SER A 89 -6.68 0.12 -0.04
C SER A 89 -6.62 1.62 -0.32
N VAL A 90 -7.68 2.20 -0.91
CA VAL A 90 -7.83 3.65 -1.09
C VAL A 90 -7.92 4.33 0.27
N TYR A 91 -8.82 3.88 1.16
CA TYR A 91 -8.98 4.46 2.49
C TYR A 91 -7.70 4.37 3.32
N PHE A 92 -7.01 3.24 3.27
CA PHE A 92 -5.72 3.07 3.93
C PHE A 92 -4.65 4.03 3.37
N THR A 93 -4.59 4.18 2.05
CA THR A 93 -3.64 5.13 1.41
C THR A 93 -3.94 6.57 1.80
N LEU A 94 -5.22 6.98 1.81
CA LEU A 94 -5.63 8.31 2.26
C LEU A 94 -5.27 8.54 3.73
N PHE A 95 -5.47 7.54 4.59
CA PHE A 95 -5.07 7.59 5.98
C PHE A 95 -3.55 7.81 6.13
N LEU A 96 -2.73 7.11 5.35
CA LEU A 96 -1.27 7.32 5.35
C LEU A 96 -0.88 8.73 4.89
N ILE A 97 -1.52 9.25 3.83
CA ILE A 97 -1.29 10.60 3.33
C ILE A 97 -1.60 11.65 4.41
N ILE A 98 -2.71 11.49 5.14
CA ILE A 98 -3.08 12.39 6.24
C ILE A 98 -2.12 12.24 7.43
N THR A 99 -1.62 11.03 7.68
CA THR A 99 -0.69 10.74 8.78
C THR A 99 0.70 11.32 8.53
N TYR A 100 1.14 11.41 7.27
CA TYR A 100 2.45 11.95 6.89
C TYR A 100 2.78 13.33 7.49
N PRO A 101 1.97 14.40 7.29
CA PRO A 101 2.28 15.71 7.86
C PRO A 101 2.29 15.68 9.40
N VAL A 102 1.45 14.86 10.03
CA VAL A 102 1.42 14.69 11.49
C VAL A 102 2.77 14.15 11.97
N VAL A 103 3.25 13.05 11.39
CA VAL A 103 4.54 12.44 11.73
C VAL A 103 5.69 13.41 11.46
N LEU A 104 5.66 14.13 10.34
CA LEU A 104 6.67 15.12 9.99
C LEU A 104 6.77 16.26 11.02
N ILE A 105 5.65 16.77 11.51
CA ILE A 105 5.62 17.82 12.53
C ILE A 105 6.20 17.29 13.85
N PHE A 106 5.78 16.11 14.30
CA PHE A 106 6.26 15.52 15.55
C PHE A 106 7.75 15.22 15.50
N GLU A 107 8.22 14.63 14.41
CA GLU A 107 9.62 14.28 14.21
C GLU A 107 10.53 15.52 14.12
N SER A 108 10.05 16.59 13.46
CA SER A 108 10.79 17.85 13.36
C SER A 108 10.85 18.59 14.70
N LYS A 109 9.81 18.49 15.54
CA LYS A 109 9.81 19.06 16.90
C LYS A 109 10.74 18.30 17.84
N LEU A 110 10.81 16.98 17.73
CA LEU A 110 11.65 16.14 18.59
C LEU A 110 13.15 16.43 18.40
N LYS A 111 13.57 16.84 17.20
CA LYS A 111 14.95 17.24 16.90
C LYS A 111 15.36 18.62 17.41
N ARG A 112 14.41 19.48 17.75
CA ARG A 112 14.67 20.85 18.24
C ARG A 112 14.89 20.90 19.76
N LYS A 113 14.66 19.79 20.47
CA LYS A 113 15.01 19.60 21.88
C LYS A 113 16.27 18.75 21.98
#